data_AF-A0A8U0WHA3-F1
#
_entry.id   AF-A0A8U0WHA3-F1
#
_cell.length_a   1.000
_cell.length_b   1.000
_cell.length_c   1.000
_cell.angle_alpha   90.00
_cell.angle_beta   90.00
_cell.angle_gamma   90.00
#
_symmetry.space_group_name_H-M   'P 1'
#
loop_
_entity.id
_entity.type
_entity.pdbx_description
1 polymer ?
#
loop_
_entity_poly.entity_id
_entity_poly.type
_entity_poly.pdbx_seq_one_letter_code
_entity_poly.pdbx_strand_id
1 'polypeptide(L)'
;MCDHCDDSCNQLEAEALHNNEQLLNFKVRSKHIDWHMYVKPLRPRYAKPIYLKKQFNLLSNYNEQIDDSNRRELLLCHDMMGNYLEDRHFNSSKKFDDYRFYHWSGVDYFCYFSHHYVTIPPCGWINAAHKHGVRVLGTFITEGHTGDQLLHDVLASREMVNNIVSAMVKLCKHYGFEGWLVNIECKVNSNDMENL
;
A
#
# COMPACT_ATOMS: atom_id res chain seq x y z
N MET A 1 10.89 20.01 25.99
CA MET A 1 11.93 18.97 26.12
C MET A 1 11.37 17.93 27.07
N CYS A 2 10.90 16.81 26.52
CA CYS A 2 10.44 15.65 27.29
C CYS A 2 11.37 14.50 26.94
N ASP A 3 12.34 14.23 27.80
CA ASP A 3 13.40 13.23 27.62
C ASP A 3 12.95 11.81 28.01
N HIS A 4 11.71 11.42 27.70
CA HIS A 4 11.16 10.09 27.99
C HIS A 4 10.46 9.43 26.77
N CYS A 5 10.75 9.87 25.54
CA CYS A 5 9.97 9.48 24.36
C CYS A 5 10.74 8.73 23.24
N ASP A 6 12.03 8.47 23.37
CA ASP A 6 12.84 7.97 22.23
C ASP A 6 12.48 6.52 21.83
N ASP A 7 12.29 5.60 22.79
CA ASP A 7 12.01 4.20 22.44
C ASP A 7 10.64 4.00 21.80
N SER A 8 9.62 4.76 22.21
CA SER A 8 8.29 4.68 21.60
C SER A 8 8.27 5.28 20.19
N CYS A 9 9.05 6.33 19.94
CA CYS A 9 9.13 6.97 18.64
C CYS A 9 9.86 6.09 17.61
N ASN A 10 10.86 5.32 18.04
CA ASN A 10 11.59 4.38 17.17
C ASN A 10 10.74 3.20 16.70
N GLN A 11 9.65 2.87 17.43
CA GLN A 11 8.71 1.83 17.02
C GLN A 11 7.60 2.35 16.08
N LEU A 12 7.44 3.67 15.96
CA LEU A 12 6.52 4.31 15.02
C LEU A 12 7.19 4.43 13.64
N GLU A 13 7.53 3.30 13.04
CA GLU A 13 8.02 3.22 11.66
C GLU A 13 7.40 2.04 10.92
N ALA A 14 7.35 2.14 9.59
CA ALA A 14 7.02 1.02 8.74
C ALA A 14 8.17 0.02 8.66
N GLU A 15 7.82 -1.25 8.58
CA GLU A 15 8.76 -2.35 8.40
C GLU A 15 8.21 -3.35 7.38
N ALA A 16 9.11 -4.11 6.77
CA ALA A 16 8.74 -5.15 5.83
C ALA A 16 8.61 -6.50 6.54
N LEU A 17 7.81 -7.39 5.96
CA LEU A 17 7.85 -8.82 6.27
C LEU A 17 8.51 -9.54 5.11
N HIS A 18 9.40 -10.47 5.42
CA HIS A 18 10.31 -11.08 4.45
C HIS A 18 9.97 -12.54 4.12
N ASN A 19 9.00 -13.14 4.82
CA ASN A 19 8.57 -14.52 4.57
C ASN A 19 7.17 -14.82 5.11
N ASN A 20 6.63 -15.99 4.73
CA ASN A 20 5.33 -16.50 5.15
C ASN A 20 5.20 -16.64 6.67
N GLU A 21 6.26 -17.08 7.37
CA GLU A 21 6.21 -17.24 8.83
C GLU A 21 6.00 -15.90 9.54
N GLN A 22 6.70 -14.86 9.12
CA GLN A 22 6.55 -13.51 9.68
C GLN A 22 5.14 -12.96 9.41
N LEU A 23 4.63 -13.13 8.19
CA LEU A 23 3.28 -12.68 7.81
C LEU A 23 2.19 -13.40 8.61
N LEU A 24 2.19 -14.74 8.58
CA LEU A 24 1.17 -15.56 9.24
C LEU A 24 1.14 -15.34 10.75
N ASN A 25 2.30 -15.17 11.37
CA ASN A 25 2.41 -14.95 12.82
C ASN A 25 2.37 -13.47 13.23
N PHE A 26 2.15 -12.55 12.29
CA PHE A 26 2.10 -11.11 12.57
C PHE A 26 3.36 -10.61 13.31
N LYS A 27 4.55 -11.03 12.84
CA LYS A 27 5.85 -10.72 13.45
C LYS A 27 6.36 -9.33 13.04
N VAL A 28 5.63 -8.30 13.47
CA VAL A 28 6.03 -6.89 13.36
C VAL A 28 6.45 -6.35 14.73
N ARG A 29 7.49 -5.50 14.79
CA ARG A 29 7.92 -4.79 16.00
C ARG A 29 6.82 -3.89 16.55
N SER A 30 6.06 -3.25 15.66
CA SER A 30 4.97 -2.34 16.00
C SER A 30 3.63 -3.03 16.33
N LYS A 31 3.63 -4.34 16.60
CA LYS A 31 2.39 -5.12 16.84
C LYS A 31 1.55 -4.66 18.04
N HIS A 32 2.18 -4.02 19.01
CA HIS A 32 1.52 -3.52 20.23
C HIS A 32 1.04 -2.07 20.10
N ILE A 33 1.38 -1.40 18.99
CA ILE A 33 0.96 -0.03 18.73
C ILE A 33 -0.49 -0.04 18.25
N ASP A 34 -1.32 0.79 18.87
CA ASP A 34 -2.64 1.11 18.33
C ASP A 34 -2.51 2.21 17.26
N TRP A 35 -2.39 1.79 16.01
CA TRP A 35 -2.22 2.72 14.89
C TRP A 35 -3.45 3.62 14.66
N HIS A 36 -4.62 3.31 15.20
CA HIS A 36 -5.79 4.19 15.11
C HIS A 36 -5.57 5.53 15.82
N MET A 37 -4.59 5.61 16.73
CA MET A 37 -4.17 6.87 17.35
C MET A 37 -3.31 7.74 16.44
N TYR A 38 -2.67 7.15 15.43
CA TYR A 38 -1.65 7.79 14.58
C TYR A 38 -2.11 7.94 13.13
N VAL A 39 -3.02 7.07 12.67
CA VAL A 39 -3.57 7.07 11.31
C VAL A 39 -4.97 7.67 11.33
N LYS A 40 -5.14 8.74 10.54
CA LYS A 40 -6.41 9.41 10.36
C LYS A 40 -7.31 8.58 9.44
N PRO A 41 -8.62 8.48 9.72
CA PRO A 41 -9.54 7.80 8.81
C PRO A 41 -9.53 8.38 7.40
N LEU A 42 -9.74 7.53 6.39
CA LEU A 42 -9.87 7.93 4.99
C LEU A 42 -11.01 8.95 4.84
N ARG A 43 -10.68 10.14 4.33
CA ARG A 43 -11.68 11.19 4.10
C ARG A 43 -12.54 10.82 2.87
N PRO A 44 -13.87 10.85 2.96
CA PRO A 44 -14.72 10.66 1.78
C PRO A 44 -14.50 11.79 0.75
N ARG A 45 -14.44 11.41 -0.53
CA ARG A 45 -14.48 12.36 -1.65
C ARG A 45 -15.93 12.55 -2.10
N TYR A 46 -16.43 13.77 -1.95
CA TYR A 46 -17.80 14.15 -2.31
C TYR A 46 -17.90 14.88 -3.65
N ALA A 47 -16.75 15.24 -4.25
CA ALA A 47 -16.74 15.91 -5.53
C ALA A 47 -17.12 14.92 -6.62
N LYS A 48 -18.17 15.25 -7.39
CA LYS A 48 -18.51 14.49 -8.60
C LYS A 48 -17.33 14.57 -9.57
N PRO A 49 -17.06 13.50 -10.35
CA PRO A 49 -16.08 13.55 -11.42
C PRO A 49 -16.34 14.75 -12.32
N ILE A 50 -15.36 15.65 -12.45
CA ILE A 50 -15.49 16.82 -13.32
C ILE A 50 -14.85 16.48 -14.65
N TYR A 51 -15.67 16.33 -15.69
CA TYR A 51 -15.16 16.25 -17.05
C TYR A 51 -14.66 17.62 -17.51
N LEU A 52 -13.35 17.74 -17.74
CA LEU A 52 -12.70 18.98 -18.22
C LEU A 52 -12.96 19.28 -19.71
N LYS A 53 -13.94 18.62 -20.34
CA LYS A 53 -14.37 18.81 -21.74
C LYS A 53 -13.20 18.60 -22.74
N LYS A 54 -13.21 19.36 -23.84
CA LYS A 54 -12.28 19.25 -25.00
C LYS A 54 -10.79 19.44 -24.68
N GLN A 55 -10.42 19.83 -23.46
CA GLN A 55 -9.01 19.96 -23.08
C GLN A 55 -8.35 18.61 -22.75
N PHE A 56 -9.13 17.56 -22.48
CA PHE A 56 -8.59 16.26 -22.05
C PHE A 56 -9.00 15.07 -22.93
N ASN A 57 -10.15 15.13 -23.61
CA ASN A 57 -10.57 14.09 -24.57
C ASN A 57 -10.22 14.52 -26.00
N LEU A 58 -8.93 14.37 -26.35
CA LEU A 58 -8.43 14.72 -27.69
C LEU A 58 -8.86 13.73 -28.78
N LEU A 59 -9.40 12.57 -28.40
CA LEU A 59 -9.67 11.44 -29.30
C LEU A 59 -11.14 11.28 -29.69
N SER A 60 -12.07 11.99 -29.04
CA SER A 60 -13.50 11.81 -29.27
C SER A 60 -14.28 13.12 -29.20
N ASN A 61 -15.20 13.31 -30.16
CA ASN A 61 -16.17 14.39 -30.15
C ASN A 61 -17.44 14.05 -29.34
N TYR A 62 -17.54 12.84 -28.79
CA TYR A 62 -18.68 12.44 -27.97
C TYR A 62 -18.59 13.06 -26.58
N ASN A 63 -19.64 13.82 -26.22
CA ASN A 63 -19.83 14.34 -24.86
C ASN A 63 -20.58 13.29 -24.04
N GLU A 64 -19.86 12.36 -23.44
CA GLU A 64 -20.41 11.50 -22.40
C GLU A 64 -20.26 12.20 -21.05
N GLN A 65 -21.32 12.22 -20.24
CA GLN A 65 -21.23 12.70 -18.87
C GLN A 65 -20.44 11.67 -18.07
N ILE A 66 -19.41 12.12 -17.35
CA ILE A 66 -18.64 11.25 -16.46
C ILE A 66 -19.36 11.13 -15.11
N ASP A 67 -19.55 9.91 -14.66
CA ASP A 67 -19.99 9.53 -13.32
C ASP A 67 -19.07 8.46 -12.73
N ASP A 68 -19.42 7.92 -11.56
CA ASP A 68 -18.59 6.94 -10.87
C ASP A 68 -18.49 5.59 -11.61
N SER A 69 -19.43 5.28 -12.52
CA SER A 69 -19.49 4.03 -13.27
C SER A 69 -18.61 4.03 -14.53
N ASN A 70 -18.37 5.20 -15.13
CA ASN A 70 -17.58 5.34 -16.36
C ASN A 70 -16.30 6.18 -16.20
N ARG A 71 -16.05 6.80 -15.04
CA ARG A 71 -14.77 7.47 -14.78
C ARG A 71 -13.63 6.46 -14.73
N ARG A 72 -12.47 6.86 -15.26
CA ARG A 72 -11.23 6.12 -15.11
C ARG A 72 -10.62 6.44 -13.76
N GLU A 73 -10.14 5.41 -13.06
CA GLU A 73 -9.38 5.56 -11.82
C GLU A 73 -7.88 5.61 -12.13
N LEU A 74 -7.13 6.43 -11.39
CA LEU A 74 -5.68 6.53 -11.52
C LEU A 74 -4.97 6.01 -10.26
N LEU A 75 -4.07 5.05 -10.44
CA LEU A 75 -3.12 4.59 -9.42
C LEU A 75 -1.79 5.34 -9.60
N LEU A 76 -1.30 5.97 -8.53
CA LEU A 76 0.09 6.41 -8.44
C LEU A 76 0.90 5.34 -7.70
N CYS A 77 1.97 4.85 -8.34
CA CYS A 77 2.91 3.92 -7.73
C CYS A 77 4.17 4.68 -7.30
N HIS A 78 4.42 4.75 -5.98
CA HIS A 78 5.62 5.34 -5.42
C HIS A 78 6.72 4.28 -5.31
N ASP A 79 7.63 4.25 -6.29
CA ASP A 79 8.80 3.36 -6.35
C ASP A 79 10.10 4.21 -6.28
N MET A 80 10.22 5.02 -5.23
CA MET A 80 11.39 5.90 -5.08
C MET A 80 12.54 5.11 -4.46
N MET A 81 13.58 4.83 -5.25
CA MET A 81 14.80 4.13 -4.80
C MET A 81 14.54 2.71 -4.25
N GLY A 82 13.44 2.09 -4.67
CA GLY A 82 13.16 0.66 -4.56
C GLY A 82 12.68 0.13 -3.21
N ASN A 83 12.91 0.81 -2.09
CA ASN A 83 12.51 0.34 -0.76
C ASN A 83 12.22 1.51 0.19
N TYR A 84 11.94 1.19 1.46
CA TYR A 84 11.82 2.19 2.51
C TYR A 84 13.04 3.12 2.59
N LEU A 85 12.77 4.43 2.63
CA LEU A 85 13.76 5.45 2.93
C LEU A 85 13.47 6.03 4.33
N GLU A 86 13.92 7.25 4.58
CA GLU A 86 13.66 7.96 5.85
C GLU A 86 12.16 8.25 6.07
N ASP A 87 11.35 8.15 5.02
CA ASP A 87 9.90 8.29 5.05
C ASP A 87 9.17 7.12 5.73
N ARG A 88 9.87 6.02 6.04
CA ARG A 88 9.34 4.92 6.87
C ARG A 88 9.02 5.37 8.29
N HIS A 89 9.75 6.35 8.81
CA HIS A 89 9.59 6.86 10.17
C HIS A 89 8.36 7.76 10.28
N PHE A 90 7.66 7.74 11.43
CA PHE A 90 6.44 8.53 11.64
C PHE A 90 6.65 10.04 11.48
N ASN A 91 7.76 10.56 12.02
CA ASN A 91 8.15 11.96 11.85
C ASN A 91 8.79 12.24 10.48
N SER A 92 8.86 11.23 9.61
CA SER A 92 9.52 11.26 8.32
C SER A 92 10.98 11.73 8.44
N SER A 93 11.48 12.29 7.34
CA SER A 93 12.85 12.72 7.17
C SER A 93 13.07 14.19 7.54
N LYS A 94 14.30 14.51 7.95
CA LYS A 94 14.78 15.90 8.08
C LYS A 94 15.36 16.45 6.77
N LYS A 95 15.45 15.64 5.71
CA LYS A 95 16.05 16.03 4.44
C LYS A 95 15.07 16.86 3.61
N PHE A 96 15.62 17.70 2.74
CA PHE A 96 14.82 18.60 1.90
C PHE A 96 14.53 18.01 0.52
N ASP A 97 15.19 16.93 0.12
CA ASP A 97 15.16 16.34 -1.21
C ASP A 97 14.32 15.06 -1.32
N ASP A 98 13.63 14.67 -0.25
CA ASP A 98 12.72 13.52 -0.29
C ASP A 98 11.56 13.73 -1.28
N TYR A 99 11.07 12.60 -1.79
CA TYR A 99 9.93 12.58 -2.69
C TYR A 99 8.70 13.21 -2.03
N ARG A 100 8.05 14.11 -2.77
CA ARG A 100 6.83 14.80 -2.35
C ARG A 100 5.79 14.71 -3.44
N PHE A 101 4.57 14.39 -3.05
CA PHE A 101 3.44 14.37 -3.95
C PHE A 101 2.40 15.39 -3.52
N TYR A 102 1.99 16.25 -4.46
CA TYR A 102 1.04 17.34 -4.22
C TYR A 102 -0.29 17.15 -4.97
N HIS A 103 -0.31 16.36 -6.04
CA HIS A 103 -1.45 16.24 -6.95
C HIS A 103 -2.46 15.17 -6.52
N TRP A 104 -2.76 15.10 -5.21
CA TRP A 104 -3.68 14.12 -4.64
C TRP A 104 -5.08 14.14 -5.24
N SER A 105 -5.55 15.28 -5.73
CA SER A 105 -6.84 15.40 -6.39
C SER A 105 -6.92 14.67 -7.74
N GLY A 106 -5.78 14.31 -8.33
CA GLY A 106 -5.69 13.65 -9.62
C GLY A 106 -5.58 12.13 -9.56
N VAL A 107 -5.51 11.53 -8.36
CA VAL A 107 -5.31 10.09 -8.18
C VAL A 107 -6.44 9.49 -7.33
N ASP A 108 -6.70 8.20 -7.50
CA ASP A 108 -7.68 7.43 -6.75
C ASP A 108 -7.03 6.48 -5.75
N TYR A 109 -5.87 5.96 -6.13
CA TYR A 109 -5.06 5.06 -5.29
C TYR A 109 -3.62 5.55 -5.24
N PHE A 110 -3.00 5.35 -4.09
CA PHE A 110 -1.57 5.52 -3.87
C PHE A 110 -1.00 4.18 -3.41
N CYS A 111 -0.08 3.60 -4.18
CA CYS A 111 0.67 2.43 -3.77
C CYS A 111 2.05 2.86 -3.27
N TYR A 112 2.40 2.47 -2.04
CA TYR A 112 3.78 2.55 -1.57
C TYR A 112 4.51 1.29 -2.04
N PHE A 113 5.27 1.42 -3.12
CA PHE A 113 5.94 0.29 -3.77
C PHE A 113 7.31 0.04 -3.17
N SER A 114 7.66 -1.23 -3.03
CA SER A 114 8.98 -1.69 -2.60
C SER A 114 9.22 -3.11 -3.05
N HIS A 115 10.49 -3.45 -3.19
CA HIS A 115 11.01 -4.79 -3.50
C HIS A 115 11.09 -5.73 -2.27
N HIS A 116 10.40 -5.40 -1.18
CA HIS A 116 10.25 -6.30 -0.04
C HIS A 116 8.97 -7.14 -0.15
N TYR A 117 9.09 -8.44 0.16
CA TYR A 117 8.02 -9.45 0.04
C TYR A 117 6.62 -8.94 0.46
N VAL A 118 6.51 -8.36 1.66
CA VAL A 118 5.33 -7.61 2.10
C VAL A 118 5.76 -6.24 2.62
N THR A 119 5.23 -5.19 2.01
CA THR A 119 5.52 -3.80 2.33
C THR A 119 4.28 -3.09 2.86
N ILE A 120 4.36 -2.61 4.10
CA ILE A 120 3.31 -1.87 4.79
C ILE A 120 3.52 -0.37 4.51
N PRO A 121 2.53 0.36 3.97
CA PRO A 121 2.69 1.78 3.69
C PRO A 121 3.07 2.58 4.96
N PRO A 122 4.05 3.50 4.90
CA PRO A 122 4.37 4.34 6.04
C PRO A 122 3.20 5.23 6.47
N CYS A 123 3.03 5.38 7.78
CA CYS A 123 1.94 6.15 8.38
C CYS A 123 1.86 7.60 7.86
N GLY A 124 3.01 8.22 7.56
CA GLY A 124 3.05 9.56 6.94
C GLY A 124 2.34 9.59 5.58
N TRP A 125 2.57 8.59 4.73
CA TRP A 125 1.94 8.44 3.42
C TRP A 125 0.46 8.09 3.53
N ILE A 126 0.09 7.19 4.46
CA ILE A 126 -1.32 6.87 4.75
C ILE A 126 -2.07 8.14 5.12
N ASN A 127 -1.56 8.90 6.08
CA ASN A 127 -2.19 10.15 6.53
C ASN A 127 -2.28 11.21 5.44
N ALA A 128 -1.25 11.35 4.60
CA ALA A 128 -1.27 12.29 3.48
C ALA A 128 -2.37 11.92 2.49
N ALA A 129 -2.42 10.67 2.03
CA ALA A 129 -3.45 10.19 1.11
C ALA A 129 -4.87 10.28 1.71
N HIS A 130 -5.04 9.84 2.95
CA HIS A 130 -6.33 9.84 3.65
C HIS A 130 -6.91 11.25 3.81
N LYS A 131 -6.06 12.24 4.10
CA LYS A 131 -6.47 13.67 4.17
C LYS A 131 -7.11 14.15 2.85
N HIS A 132 -6.67 13.59 1.74
CA HIS A 132 -7.15 13.90 0.39
C HIS A 132 -8.17 12.91 -0.15
N GLY A 133 -8.54 11.89 0.63
CA GLY A 133 -9.53 10.88 0.25
C GLY A 133 -9.05 9.90 -0.82
N VAL A 134 -7.74 9.64 -0.83
CA VAL A 134 -7.06 8.68 -1.70
C VAL A 134 -6.83 7.40 -0.91
N ARG A 135 -7.18 6.25 -1.49
CA ARG A 135 -6.99 4.93 -0.88
C ARG A 135 -5.52 4.52 -0.98
N VAL A 136 -5.00 3.85 0.05
CA VAL A 136 -3.60 3.45 0.11
C VAL A 136 -3.43 1.95 -0.02
N LEU A 137 -2.50 1.55 -0.87
CA LEU A 137 -2.12 0.16 -1.10
C LEU A 137 -0.69 -0.06 -0.60
N GLY A 138 -0.49 -1.17 0.12
CA GLY A 138 0.83 -1.77 0.31
C GLY A 138 1.25 -2.59 -0.89
N THR A 139 2.40 -3.25 -0.80
CA THR A 139 2.88 -4.16 -1.85
C THR A 139 3.04 -5.56 -1.30
N PHE A 140 2.51 -6.54 -2.03
CA PHE A 140 2.87 -7.94 -1.93
C PHE A 140 3.60 -8.29 -3.22
N ILE A 141 4.87 -8.67 -3.11
CA ILE A 141 5.71 -8.98 -4.28
C ILE A 141 6.42 -10.30 -4.11
N THR A 142 6.44 -11.11 -5.16
CA THR A 142 7.30 -12.29 -5.24
C THR A 142 8.21 -12.09 -6.44
N GLU A 143 9.51 -11.95 -6.19
CA GLU A 143 10.52 -11.75 -7.23
C GLU A 143 11.80 -12.54 -6.94
N GLY A 144 12.50 -12.95 -8.01
CA GLY A 144 13.73 -13.71 -7.94
C GLY A 144 13.58 -15.09 -7.28
N HIS A 145 14.72 -15.72 -6.99
CA HIS A 145 14.74 -17.11 -6.52
C HIS A 145 14.06 -17.31 -5.15
N THR A 146 14.18 -16.32 -4.25
CA THR A 146 13.52 -16.37 -2.94
C THR A 146 12.00 -16.19 -3.08
N GLY A 147 11.57 -15.28 -3.96
CA GLY A 147 10.17 -15.07 -4.27
C GLY A 147 9.50 -16.31 -4.86
N ASP A 148 10.20 -17.06 -5.72
CA ASP A 148 9.69 -18.30 -6.31
C ASP A 148 9.31 -19.32 -5.21
N GLN A 149 10.18 -19.48 -4.21
CA GLN A 149 9.95 -20.40 -3.08
C GLN A 149 8.79 -19.93 -2.19
N LEU A 150 8.77 -18.63 -1.87
CA LEU A 150 7.69 -18.04 -1.06
C LEU A 150 6.34 -18.20 -1.76
N LEU A 151 6.27 -17.97 -3.07
CA LEU A 151 5.06 -18.12 -3.86
C LEU A 151 4.59 -19.57 -3.94
N HIS A 152 5.52 -20.50 -4.17
CA HIS A 152 5.23 -21.93 -4.17
C HIS A 152 4.59 -22.35 -2.82
N ASP A 153 5.13 -21.89 -1.70
CA ASP A 153 4.57 -22.16 -0.38
C ASP A 153 3.17 -21.54 -0.21
N VAL A 154 2.96 -20.31 -0.68
CA VAL A 154 1.64 -19.64 -0.64
C VAL A 154 0.59 -20.44 -1.42
N LEU A 155 0.95 -20.93 -2.60
CA LEU A 155 0.04 -21.62 -3.52
C LEU A 155 -0.08 -23.13 -3.26
N ALA A 156 0.56 -23.66 -2.20
CA ALA A 156 0.55 -25.08 -1.88
C ALA A 156 -0.86 -25.65 -1.59
N SER A 157 -1.81 -24.80 -1.18
CA SER A 157 -3.23 -25.18 -1.01
C SER A 157 -4.15 -23.96 -0.92
N ARG A 158 -5.44 -24.14 -1.21
CA ARG A 158 -6.48 -23.12 -0.97
C ARG A 158 -6.51 -22.62 0.48
N GLU A 159 -6.25 -23.51 1.43
CA GLU A 159 -6.18 -23.14 2.84
C GLU A 159 -5.04 -22.16 3.11
N MET A 160 -3.87 -22.42 2.55
CA MET A 160 -2.71 -21.53 2.69
C MET A 160 -2.97 -20.16 2.04
N VAL A 161 -3.55 -20.13 0.83
CA VAL A 161 -3.95 -18.87 0.18
C VAL A 161 -4.90 -18.07 1.08
N ASN A 162 -5.93 -18.72 1.64
CA ASN A 162 -6.87 -18.07 2.57
C ASN A 162 -6.19 -17.56 3.84
N ASN A 163 -5.23 -18.29 4.38
CA ASN A 163 -4.46 -17.87 5.56
C ASN A 163 -3.59 -16.64 5.25
N ILE A 164 -2.93 -16.60 4.10
CA ILE A 164 -2.14 -15.46 3.62
C ILE A 164 -3.02 -14.23 3.41
N VAL A 165 -4.15 -14.38 2.70
CA VAL A 165 -5.13 -13.31 2.50
C VAL A 165 -5.66 -12.79 3.84
N SER A 166 -5.97 -13.68 4.79
CA SER A 166 -6.43 -13.29 6.13
C SER A 166 -5.38 -12.51 6.91
N ALA A 167 -4.10 -12.90 6.82
CA ALA A 167 -2.99 -12.18 7.43
C ALA A 167 -2.78 -10.79 6.79
N MET A 168 -2.88 -10.69 5.47
CA MET A 168 -2.82 -9.42 4.74
C MET A 168 -3.98 -8.48 5.10
N VAL A 169 -5.20 -8.99 5.25
CA VAL A 169 -6.36 -8.23 5.75
C VAL A 169 -6.15 -7.78 7.19
N LYS A 170 -5.55 -8.63 8.04
CA LYS A 170 -5.21 -8.27 9.42
C LYS A 170 -4.23 -7.10 9.48
N LEU A 171 -3.23 -7.06 8.59
CA LEU A 171 -2.32 -5.92 8.45
C LEU A 171 -3.06 -4.65 8.04
N CYS A 172 -3.92 -4.71 7.01
CA CYS A 172 -4.74 -3.56 6.60
C CYS A 172 -5.55 -2.99 7.76
N LYS A 173 -6.20 -3.84 8.56
CA LYS A 173 -6.99 -3.42 9.73
C LYS A 173 -6.12 -2.88 10.85
N HIS A 174 -4.95 -3.46 11.09
CA HIS A 174 -4.06 -3.04 12.17
C HIS A 174 -3.46 -1.66 11.90
N TYR A 175 -2.99 -1.41 10.67
CA TYR A 175 -2.33 -0.16 10.30
C TYR A 175 -3.28 0.89 9.67
N GLY A 176 -4.49 0.49 9.26
CA GLY A 176 -5.49 1.40 8.71
C GLY A 176 -5.23 1.84 7.27
N PHE A 177 -5.00 0.89 6.34
CA PHE A 177 -4.91 1.14 4.90
C PHE A 177 -5.77 0.15 4.10
N GLU A 178 -6.05 0.44 2.82
CA GLU A 178 -7.19 -0.15 2.11
C GLU A 178 -6.90 -1.41 1.29
N GLY A 179 -5.64 -1.79 1.07
CA GLY A 179 -5.36 -3.03 0.34
C GLY A 179 -3.93 -3.16 -0.15
N TRP A 180 -3.77 -3.94 -1.22
CA TRP A 180 -2.47 -4.39 -1.73
C TRP A 180 -2.40 -4.30 -3.25
N LEU A 181 -1.28 -3.81 -3.76
CA LEU A 181 -0.82 -4.15 -5.08
C LEU A 181 -0.12 -5.51 -5.01
N VAL A 182 -0.61 -6.49 -5.78
CA VAL A 182 -0.02 -7.84 -5.86
C VAL A 182 0.82 -7.91 -7.13
N ASN A 183 2.13 -8.02 -6.98
CA ASN A 183 3.09 -8.08 -8.07
C ASN A 183 3.80 -9.45 -8.11
N ILE A 184 3.40 -10.31 -9.03
CA ILE A 184 3.95 -11.66 -9.16
C ILE A 184 4.96 -11.68 -10.31
N GLU A 185 6.25 -11.63 -10.00
CA GLU A 185 7.37 -11.69 -10.96
C GLU A 185 8.07 -13.06 -10.97
N CYS A 186 7.38 -14.07 -10.44
CA CYS A 186 7.83 -15.44 -10.30
C CYS A 186 7.08 -16.36 -11.26
N LYS A 187 7.70 -17.49 -11.63
CA LYS A 187 7.01 -18.50 -12.44
C LYS A 187 5.96 -19.20 -11.58
N VAL A 188 4.73 -19.19 -12.04
CA VAL A 188 3.63 -19.92 -11.40
C VAL A 188 3.47 -21.29 -12.06
N ASN A 189 3.50 -22.34 -11.26
CA ASN A 189 3.18 -23.68 -11.73
C ASN A 189 1.67 -23.76 -12.04
N SER A 190 1.32 -24.23 -13.23
CA SER A 190 -0.08 -24.34 -13.68
C SER A 190 -0.93 -25.22 -12.76
N ASN A 191 -0.33 -26.22 -12.11
CA ASN A 191 -1.05 -27.10 -11.19
C ASN A 191 -1.48 -26.37 -9.91
N ASP A 192 -0.71 -25.37 -9.48
CA ASP A 192 -0.99 -24.64 -8.24
C ASP A 192 -2.04 -23.54 -8.46
N MET A 193 -2.37 -23.21 -9.72
CA MET A 193 -3.38 -22.20 -10.07
C MET A 193 -4.79 -22.59 -9.60
N GLU A 194 -5.08 -23.87 -9.37
CA GLU A 194 -6.38 -24.33 -8.86
C GLU A 194 -6.61 -23.98 -7.38
N ASN A 195 -5.55 -23.54 -6.70
CA ASN A 195 -5.58 -23.13 -5.30
C ASN A 195 -5.89 -21.64 -5.09
N LEU A 196 -5.88 -20.83 -6.16
CA LEU A 196 -6.25 -19.41 -6.13
C LEU A 196 -7.77 -19.19 -6.02
#